data_AF-A0A9D6DGG5-F1
#
_entry.id   AF-A0A9D6DGG5-F1
#
_cell.length_a   1.000
_cell.length_b   1.000
_cell.length_c   1.000
_cell.angle_alpha   90.00
_cell.angle_beta   90.00
_cell.angle_gamma   90.00
#
_symmetry.space_group_name_H-M   'P 1'
#
loop_
_entity.id
_entity.type
_entity.pdbx_description
1 polymer ?
#
loop_
_entity_poly.entity_id
_entity_poly.type
_entity_poly.pdbx_seq_one_letter_code
_entity_poly.pdbx_strand_id
1 'polypeptide(L)'
;LVRANLHDPDFNLLGEPTHTPAHTVEPPATSCPDNRLENLDGVRYRFDARGNLIERSSPDGQRLTLGYDALGRLTRAERYQHGQHLLTAIYQYDVFGRRRTKYVYLIEAPDARPRLRQHARYDWRGNRGRTTFPPIRSSPPIRTDPGKARQCATVTSLCGSALRGASTSRTGVTFQK
;
A
#
# COMPACT_ATOMS: atom_id res chain seq x y z
N LEU A 1 -23.70 22.40 -38.61
CA LEU A 1 -24.71 22.65 -37.56
C LEU A 1 -24.16 23.50 -36.42
N VAL A 2 -23.00 23.17 -35.82
CA VAL A 2 -22.40 23.99 -34.74
C VAL A 2 -21.96 25.40 -35.16
N ARG A 3 -21.28 25.56 -36.30
CA ARG A 3 -20.76 26.87 -36.77
C ARG A 3 -21.84 27.92 -37.06
N ALA A 4 -23.08 27.49 -37.36
CA ALA A 4 -24.16 28.40 -37.73
C ALA A 4 -24.82 29.07 -36.52
N ASN A 5 -24.70 28.47 -35.33
CA ASN A 5 -25.38 28.91 -34.11
C ASN A 5 -24.41 29.48 -33.07
N LEU A 6 -23.17 29.76 -33.47
CA LEU A 6 -22.13 30.32 -32.58
C LEU A 6 -22.45 31.77 -32.15
N HIS A 7 -23.36 32.44 -32.87
CA HIS A 7 -23.80 33.81 -32.59
C HIS A 7 -24.96 33.88 -31.59
N ASP A 8 -25.54 32.73 -31.22
CA ASP A 8 -26.63 32.66 -30.26
C ASP A 8 -26.04 32.43 -28.85
N PRO A 9 -26.18 33.39 -27.91
CA PRO A 9 -25.63 33.28 -26.56
C PRO A 9 -26.27 32.15 -25.73
N ASP A 10 -27.45 31.66 -26.13
CA ASP A 10 -28.17 30.58 -25.46
C ASP A 10 -27.87 29.21 -26.10
N PHE A 11 -26.96 29.15 -27.07
CA PHE A 11 -26.59 27.91 -27.76
C PHE A 11 -25.77 26.97 -26.86
N ASN A 12 -26.47 26.06 -26.20
CA ASN A 12 -25.85 24.96 -25.47
C ASN A 12 -25.37 23.88 -26.45
N LEU A 13 -24.04 23.80 -26.64
CA LEU A 13 -23.35 22.77 -27.42
C LEU A 13 -23.61 21.33 -26.95
N LEU A 14 -24.05 21.16 -25.70
CA LEU A 14 -24.31 19.87 -25.08
C LEU A 14 -25.78 19.45 -25.19
N GLY A 15 -26.67 20.37 -25.59
CA GLY A 15 -28.12 20.20 -25.52
C GLY A 15 -28.63 20.05 -24.09
N GLU A 16 -29.71 20.75 -23.74
CA GLU A 16 -30.54 20.29 -22.62
C GLU A 16 -31.27 19.02 -23.09
N PRO A 17 -31.24 17.89 -22.35
CA PRO A 17 -31.97 16.70 -22.75
C PRO A 17 -33.45 16.93 -22.45
N THR A 18 -34.17 17.60 -23.36
CA THR A 18 -35.62 17.63 -23.32
C THR A 18 -36.15 16.23 -23.69
N HIS A 19 -36.40 15.47 -22.63
CA HIS A 19 -37.30 14.31 -22.55
C HIS A 19 -36.81 12.98 -23.15
N THR A 20 -36.30 12.10 -22.27
CA THR A 20 -36.28 10.64 -22.47
C THR A 20 -36.79 9.97 -21.19
N PRO A 21 -37.73 9.01 -21.26
CA PRO A 21 -38.36 8.40 -20.09
C PRO A 21 -37.41 7.42 -19.39
N ALA A 22 -37.45 7.42 -18.07
CA ALA A 22 -37.00 6.35 -17.18
C ALA A 22 -35.81 5.49 -17.66
N HIS A 23 -34.66 6.12 -17.93
CA HIS A 23 -33.41 5.43 -17.60
C HIS A 23 -33.32 5.49 -16.08
N THR A 24 -33.59 4.36 -15.43
CA THR A 24 -33.19 4.11 -14.05
C THR A 24 -31.76 4.61 -13.93
N VAL A 25 -31.58 5.78 -13.33
CA VAL A 25 -30.28 6.32 -13.00
C VAL A 25 -29.71 5.30 -12.03
N GLU A 26 -28.83 4.43 -12.53
CA GLU A 26 -27.96 3.66 -11.66
C GLU A 26 -27.37 4.66 -10.66
N PRO A 27 -27.38 4.34 -9.35
CA PRO A 27 -26.96 5.28 -8.32
C PRO A 27 -25.63 5.90 -8.74
N PRO A 28 -25.45 7.23 -8.57
CA PRO A 28 -24.30 7.93 -9.11
C PRO A 28 -23.06 7.15 -8.71
N ALA A 29 -22.36 6.60 -9.71
CA ALA A 29 -21.11 5.89 -9.50
C ALA A 29 -20.31 6.76 -8.53
N THR A 30 -20.08 6.22 -7.33
CA THR A 30 -19.56 6.96 -6.17
C THR A 30 -18.46 7.88 -6.67
N SER A 31 -18.77 9.17 -6.76
CA SER A 31 -17.83 10.18 -7.21
C SER A 31 -16.66 10.09 -6.26
N CYS A 32 -15.54 9.54 -6.73
CA CYS A 32 -14.31 9.52 -5.97
C CYS A 32 -13.89 10.99 -5.92
N PRO A 33 -13.96 11.68 -4.76
CA PRO A 33 -13.73 13.13 -4.70
C PRO A 33 -12.34 13.53 -5.24
N ASP A 34 -11.41 12.58 -5.27
CA ASP A 34 -10.04 12.77 -5.75
C ASP A 34 -9.74 12.07 -7.10
N ASN A 35 -10.76 11.66 -7.87
CA ASN A 35 -10.61 10.89 -9.13
C ASN A 35 -9.69 9.67 -9.00
N ARG A 36 -9.68 9.05 -7.82
CA ARG A 36 -8.78 7.97 -7.46
C ARG A 36 -9.47 6.62 -7.53
N LEU A 37 -8.92 5.72 -8.34
CA LEU A 37 -9.45 4.36 -8.50
C LEU A 37 -9.13 3.52 -7.27
N GLU A 38 -10.15 3.14 -6.50
CA GLU A 38 -10.01 2.17 -5.40
C GLU A 38 -10.21 0.73 -5.86
N ASN A 39 -11.00 0.54 -6.93
CA ASN A 39 -11.25 -0.77 -7.53
C ASN A 39 -11.37 -0.62 -9.06
N LEU A 40 -10.67 -1.47 -9.80
CA LEU A 40 -10.76 -1.58 -11.26
C LEU A 40 -10.62 -3.05 -11.64
N ASP A 41 -11.63 -3.61 -12.31
CA ASP A 41 -11.65 -5.01 -12.77
C ASP A 41 -11.34 -6.02 -11.65
N GLY A 42 -11.84 -5.75 -10.44
CA GLY A 42 -11.59 -6.57 -9.24
C GLY A 42 -10.21 -6.37 -8.60
N VAL A 43 -9.33 -5.57 -9.21
CA VAL A 43 -8.07 -5.13 -8.61
C VAL A 43 -8.34 -3.97 -7.67
N ARG A 44 -8.00 -4.15 -6.39
CA ARG A 44 -8.13 -3.12 -5.36
C ARG A 44 -6.83 -2.35 -5.18
N TYR A 45 -6.96 -1.05 -4.98
CA TYR A 45 -5.86 -0.12 -4.77
C TYR A 45 -6.11 0.67 -3.48
N ARG A 46 -5.05 0.85 -2.68
CA ARG A 46 -5.10 1.66 -1.46
C ARG A 46 -3.98 2.66 -1.46
N PHE A 47 -4.26 3.83 -0.93
CA PHE A 47 -3.37 4.97 -0.98
C PHE A 47 -3.19 5.59 0.41
N ASP A 48 -2.07 6.27 0.61
CA ASP A 48 -1.90 7.12 1.79
C ASP A 48 -2.59 8.49 1.62
N ALA A 49 -2.59 9.29 2.69
CA ALA A 49 -3.15 10.64 2.70
C ALA A 49 -2.43 11.62 1.73
N ARG A 50 -1.23 11.29 1.25
CA ARG A 50 -0.49 12.10 0.26
C ARG A 50 -0.73 11.63 -1.17
N GLY A 51 -1.50 10.55 -1.34
CA GLY A 51 -1.82 9.97 -2.64
C GLY A 51 -0.85 8.95 -3.19
N ASN A 52 0.10 8.47 -2.38
CA ASN A 52 0.97 7.39 -2.80
C ASN A 52 0.24 6.06 -2.70
N LEU A 53 0.34 5.22 -3.74
CA LEU A 53 -0.18 3.86 -3.72
C LEU A 53 0.58 3.04 -2.68
N ILE A 54 -0.08 2.55 -1.63
CA ILE A 54 0.54 1.73 -0.58
C ILE A 54 0.23 0.24 -0.71
N GLU A 55 -0.85 -0.11 -1.41
CA GLU A 55 -1.24 -1.50 -1.65
C GLU A 55 -1.97 -1.65 -2.99
N ARG A 56 -1.63 -2.70 -3.74
CA ARG A 56 -2.41 -3.20 -4.87
C ARG A 56 -2.68 -4.68 -4.65
N SER A 57 -3.93 -5.10 -4.73
CA SER A 57 -4.30 -6.52 -4.62
C SER A 57 -5.20 -6.93 -5.77
N SER A 58 -4.86 -8.02 -6.43
CA SER A 58 -5.59 -8.58 -7.56
C SER A 58 -6.37 -9.84 -7.12
N PRO A 59 -7.46 -10.21 -7.82
CA PRO A 59 -8.29 -11.36 -7.48
C PRO A 59 -7.56 -12.71 -7.67
N ASP A 60 -6.48 -12.72 -8.45
CA ASP A 60 -5.56 -13.85 -8.63
C ASP A 60 -4.62 -14.10 -7.43
N GLY A 61 -4.87 -13.43 -6.31
CA GLY A 61 -4.07 -13.55 -5.08
C GLY A 61 -2.74 -12.77 -5.13
N GLN A 62 -2.44 -12.01 -6.19
CA GLN A 62 -1.28 -11.12 -6.19
C GLN A 62 -1.54 -9.93 -5.25
N ARG A 63 -0.58 -9.65 -4.37
CA ARG A 63 -0.57 -8.42 -3.58
C ARG A 63 0.80 -7.74 -3.65
N LEU A 64 0.80 -6.43 -3.83
CA LEU A 64 1.98 -5.57 -3.82
C LEU A 64 1.80 -4.53 -2.73
N THR A 65 2.75 -4.44 -1.79
CA THR A 65 2.78 -3.41 -0.75
C THR A 65 3.97 -2.48 -1.02
N LEU A 66 3.75 -1.17 -0.88
CA LEU A 66 4.73 -0.14 -1.21
C LEU A 66 4.95 0.79 -0.01
N GLY A 67 6.21 1.07 0.29
CA GLY A 67 6.64 1.96 1.37
C GLY A 67 7.42 3.14 0.83
N TYR A 68 7.17 4.33 1.39
CA TYR A 68 7.74 5.59 0.95
C TYR A 68 8.41 6.32 2.10
N ASP A 69 9.43 7.12 1.81
CA ASP A 69 10.00 8.07 2.77
C ASP A 69 9.19 9.37 2.86
N ALA A 70 9.61 10.27 3.75
CA ALA A 70 8.97 11.57 3.96
C ALA A 70 9.01 12.49 2.72
N LEU A 71 9.85 12.20 1.72
CA LEU A 71 9.91 12.92 0.46
C LEU A 71 9.05 12.27 -0.63
N GLY A 72 8.29 11.21 -0.32
CA GLY A 72 7.44 10.50 -1.27
C GLY A 72 8.23 9.57 -2.20
N ARG A 73 9.46 9.20 -1.86
CA ARG A 73 10.28 8.30 -2.68
C ARG A 73 10.09 6.86 -2.22
N LEU A 74 9.91 5.93 -3.15
CA LEU A 74 9.69 4.50 -2.87
C LEU A 74 10.93 3.87 -2.23
N THR A 75 10.88 3.49 -0.96
CA THR A 75 12.01 2.85 -0.25
C THR A 75 11.88 1.33 -0.19
N ARG A 76 10.65 0.80 -0.26
CA ARG A 76 10.36 -0.62 -0.08
C ARG A 76 9.21 -1.08 -0.96
N ALA A 77 9.34 -2.26 -1.56
CA ALA A 77 8.25 -2.92 -2.28
C ALA A 77 8.23 -4.42 -1.96
N GLU A 78 7.09 -4.93 -1.53
CA GLU A 78 6.90 -6.34 -1.16
C GLU A 78 5.87 -6.99 -2.08
N ARG A 79 6.22 -8.15 -2.63
CA ARG A 79 5.30 -8.91 -3.49
C ARG A 79 4.88 -10.18 -2.78
N TYR A 80 3.57 -10.41 -2.77
CA TYR A 80 2.94 -11.59 -2.25
C TYR A 80 2.14 -12.30 -3.34
N GLN A 81 1.99 -13.61 -3.19
CA GLN A 81 1.15 -14.45 -4.02
C GLN A 81 0.36 -15.39 -3.12
N HIS A 82 -0.97 -15.35 -3.17
CA HIS A 82 -1.84 -16.16 -2.30
C HIS A 82 -1.44 -16.08 -0.81
N GLY A 83 -1.09 -14.88 -0.35
CA GLY A 83 -0.63 -14.63 1.03
C GLY A 83 0.84 -14.95 1.31
N GLN A 84 1.53 -15.70 0.44
CA GLN A 84 2.96 -16.01 0.60
C GLN A 84 3.82 -14.82 0.19
N HIS A 85 4.78 -14.43 1.04
CA HIS A 85 5.73 -13.37 0.74
C HIS A 85 6.84 -13.88 -0.18
N LEU A 86 6.89 -13.39 -1.43
CA LEU A 86 7.83 -13.90 -2.43
C LEU A 86 9.14 -13.10 -2.45
N LEU A 87 9.04 -11.78 -2.43
CA LEU A 87 10.22 -10.92 -2.50
C LEU A 87 10.01 -9.57 -1.84
N THR A 88 11.12 -9.01 -1.36
CA THR A 88 11.23 -7.63 -0.91
C THR A 88 12.28 -6.91 -1.75
N ALA A 89 11.91 -5.78 -2.36
CA ALA A 89 12.84 -4.86 -2.99
C ALA A 89 13.08 -3.63 -2.10
N ILE A 90 14.35 -3.26 -1.92
CA ILE A 90 14.78 -2.10 -1.14
C ILE A 90 15.49 -1.12 -2.07
N TYR A 91 15.15 0.15 -1.94
CA TYR A 91 15.68 1.24 -2.74
C TYR A 91 16.37 2.26 -1.85
N GLN A 92 17.51 2.76 -2.31
CA GLN A 92 18.23 3.84 -1.63
C GLN A 92 18.50 4.97 -2.60
N TYR A 93 18.50 6.18 -2.08
CA TYR A 93 18.61 7.41 -2.84
C TYR A 93 19.81 8.22 -2.36
N ASP A 94 20.40 9.00 -3.25
CA ASP A 94 21.37 10.03 -2.90
C ASP A 94 20.67 11.32 -2.40
N VAL A 95 21.48 12.31 -2.01
CA VAL A 95 21.00 13.61 -1.52
C VAL A 95 20.24 14.41 -2.58
N PHE A 96 20.45 14.10 -3.86
CA PHE A 96 19.75 14.72 -4.99
C PHE A 96 18.47 13.96 -5.38
N GLY A 97 18.09 12.94 -4.62
CA GLY A 97 16.86 12.18 -4.88
C GLY A 97 16.97 11.16 -6.01
N ARG A 98 18.18 10.90 -6.54
CA ARG A 98 18.38 9.87 -7.55
C ARG A 98 18.58 8.53 -6.87
N ARG A 99 18.01 7.48 -7.45
CA ARG A 99 18.18 6.13 -6.93
C ARG A 99 19.63 5.70 -7.08
N ARG A 100 20.31 5.42 -5.96
CA ARG A 100 21.70 4.95 -5.90
C ARG A 100 21.80 3.43 -5.96
N THR A 101 20.92 2.72 -5.26
CA THR A 101 20.94 1.24 -5.19
C THR A 101 19.54 0.66 -5.24
N LYS A 102 19.47 -0.60 -5.69
CA LYS A 102 18.31 -1.47 -5.59
C LYS A 102 18.77 -2.85 -5.13
N TYR A 103 18.20 -3.36 -4.05
CA TYR A 103 18.36 -4.74 -3.59
C TYR A 103 17.04 -5.47 -3.80
N VAL A 104 17.09 -6.74 -4.21
CA VAL A 104 15.92 -7.62 -4.29
C VAL A 104 16.26 -8.90 -3.55
N TYR A 105 15.51 -9.18 -2.50
CA TYR A 105 15.61 -10.39 -1.70
C TYR A 105 14.47 -11.32 -2.06
N LEU A 106 14.79 -12.58 -2.33
CA LEU A 106 13.83 -13.67 -2.44
C LEU A 106 13.57 -14.23 -1.04
N ILE A 107 12.31 -14.53 -0.74
CA ILE A 107 11.87 -15.14 0.50
C ILE A 107 11.34 -16.52 0.14
N GLU A 108 12.10 -17.56 0.49
CA GLU A 108 11.79 -18.95 0.12
C GLU A 108 10.81 -19.59 1.11
N ALA A 109 10.87 -19.18 2.38
CA ALA A 109 9.94 -19.57 3.43
C ALA A 109 9.79 -18.43 4.46
N PRO A 110 8.71 -18.40 5.27
CA PRO A 110 8.46 -17.33 6.24
C PRO A 110 9.62 -17.10 7.22
N ASP A 111 10.26 -18.17 7.68
CA ASP A 111 11.34 -18.13 8.68
C ASP A 111 12.74 -18.26 8.07
N ALA A 112 12.84 -18.40 6.74
CA ALA A 112 14.12 -18.51 6.06
C ALA A 112 14.83 -17.15 6.00
N ARG A 113 16.17 -17.19 6.02
CA ARG A 113 16.95 -15.98 5.75
C ARG A 113 16.70 -15.51 4.32
N PRO A 114 16.34 -14.23 4.10
CA PRO A 114 16.12 -13.72 2.76
C PRO A 114 17.38 -13.82 1.91
N ARG A 115 17.25 -14.40 0.71
CA ARG A 115 18.37 -14.57 -0.22
C ARG A 115 18.47 -13.38 -1.15
N LEU A 116 19.63 -12.75 -1.24
CA LEU A 116 19.84 -11.68 -2.20
C LEU A 116 19.77 -12.25 -3.63
N ARG A 117 18.72 -11.88 -4.36
CA ARG A 117 18.51 -12.27 -5.76
C ARG A 117 19.14 -11.28 -6.73
N GLN A 118 19.06 -9.99 -6.42
CA GLN A 118 19.55 -8.93 -7.30
C GLN A 118 20.11 -7.77 -6.49
N HIS A 119 21.21 -7.20 -6.94
CA HIS A 119 21.74 -5.93 -6.48
C HIS A 119 22.13 -5.08 -7.68
N ALA A 120 21.57 -3.88 -7.79
CA ALA A 120 21.89 -2.93 -8.85
C ALA A 120 22.37 -1.62 -8.24
N ARG A 121 23.44 -1.06 -8.80
CA ARG A 121 23.91 0.30 -8.51
C ARG A 121 23.68 1.17 -9.73
N TYR A 122 23.38 2.44 -9.49
CA TYR A 122 23.14 3.41 -10.54
C TYR A 122 24.14 4.54 -10.43
N ASP A 123 24.64 4.99 -11.57
CA ASP A 123 25.44 6.20 -11.64
C ASP A 123 24.55 7.46 -11.62
N TRP A 124 25.20 8.62 -11.62
CA TRP A 124 24.53 9.91 -11.60
C TRP A 124 23.73 10.22 -12.88
N ARG A 125 24.01 9.50 -13.98
CA ARG A 125 23.27 9.55 -15.26
C ARG A 125 22.09 8.58 -15.28
N GLY A 126 21.90 7.79 -14.22
CA GLY A 126 20.84 6.79 -14.11
C GLY A 126 21.16 5.47 -14.79
N ASN A 127 22.37 5.30 -15.34
CA ASN A 127 22.77 4.03 -15.94
C ASN A 127 23.01 2.99 -14.86
N ARG A 128 22.55 1.76 -15.11
CA ARG A 128 22.80 0.64 -14.22
C ARG A 128 24.24 0.16 -14.41
N GLY A 129 25.08 0.30 -13.39
CA GLY A 129 26.41 -0.28 -13.34
C GLY A 129 26.38 -1.81 -13.32
N ARG A 130 27.53 -2.44 -13.58
CA ARG A 130 27.64 -3.91 -13.60
C ARG A 130 27.26 -4.50 -12.24
N THR A 131 26.27 -5.39 -12.25
CA THR A 131 25.83 -6.14 -11.07
C THR A 131 26.95 -7.09 -10.63
N THR A 132 27.64 -6.79 -9.53
CA THR A 132 28.48 -7.76 -8.83
C THR A 132 27.61 -8.42 -7.75
N PHE A 133 27.36 -9.72 -7.88
CA PHE A 133 26.85 -10.49 -6.75
C PHE A 133 27.87 -10.35 -5.61
N PRO A 134 27.50 -9.87 -4.42
CA PRO A 134 28.44 -9.87 -3.31
C PRO A 134 28.83 -11.33 -3.01
N PRO A 135 30.08 -11.59 -2.60
CA PRO A 135 30.42 -12.89 -2.04
C PRO A 135 29.44 -13.21 -0.89
N ILE A 136 29.16 -14.50 -0.72
CA ILE A 136 28.05 -15.11 0.08
C ILE A 136 27.88 -14.56 1.52
N ARG A 137 28.82 -13.75 2.04
CA ARG A 137 28.89 -13.35 3.46
C ARG A 137 28.30 -11.98 3.83
N SER A 138 27.74 -11.18 2.91
CA SER A 138 27.14 -9.89 3.29
C SER A 138 25.86 -9.57 2.52
N SER A 139 24.75 -10.18 2.90
CA SER A 139 23.43 -9.60 2.60
C SER A 139 23.33 -8.27 3.36
N PRO A 140 23.12 -7.13 2.69
CA PRO A 140 22.89 -5.87 3.41
C PRO A 140 21.65 -6.03 4.30
N PRO A 141 21.63 -5.40 5.49
CA PRO A 141 20.48 -5.50 6.37
C PRO A 141 19.24 -4.92 5.67
N ILE A 142 18.11 -5.62 5.79
CA ILE A 142 16.81 -5.04 5.49
C ILE A 142 16.61 -3.94 6.53
N ARG A 143 16.77 -2.67 6.14
CA ARG A 143 16.53 -1.54 7.02
C ARG A 143 15.01 -1.46 7.24
N THR A 144 14.53 -2.08 8.30
CA THR A 144 13.18 -1.84 8.82
C THR A 144 13.19 -0.45 9.44
N ASP A 145 12.32 0.43 8.98
CA ASP A 145 12.15 1.76 9.55
C ASP A 145 11.29 1.59 10.81
N PRO A 146 11.79 1.81 12.04
CA PRO A 146 11.02 1.58 13.27
C PRO A 146 9.87 2.59 13.49
N GLY A 147 9.69 3.56 12.60
CA GLY A 147 8.78 4.69 12.78
C GLY A 147 7.28 4.46 12.60
N LYS A 148 6.77 3.21 12.46
CA LYS A 148 5.33 2.99 12.18
C LYS A 148 4.66 1.82 12.90
N ALA A 149 5.17 1.37 14.03
CA ALA A 149 4.38 0.60 15.00
C ALA A 149 3.60 1.56 15.91
N ARG A 150 2.58 2.24 15.36
CA ARG A 150 1.61 2.94 16.22
C ARG A 150 0.68 1.89 16.82
N GLN A 151 0.72 1.79 18.14
CA GLN A 151 -0.21 1.07 18.99
C GLN A 151 -1.65 1.43 18.57
N CYS A 152 -2.44 0.44 18.19
CA CYS A 152 -3.89 0.57 18.23
C CYS A 152 -4.31 0.48 19.71
N ALA A 153 -4.31 1.62 20.39
CA ALA A 153 -5.07 1.77 21.63
C ALA A 153 -6.55 1.78 21.25
N THR A 154 -7.28 0.73 21.60
CA THR A 154 -8.74 0.72 21.54
C THR A 154 -9.26 1.59 22.67
N VAL A 155 -9.76 2.78 22.34
CA VAL A 155 -10.66 3.55 23.21
C VAL A 155 -12.07 3.30 22.71
N THR A 156 -12.82 2.48 23.44
CA THR A 156 -14.30 2.42 23.37
C THR A 156 -14.78 2.04 24.77
N SER A 157 -15.09 3.05 25.60
CA SER A 157 -16.43 3.59 25.86
C SER A 157 -17.09 2.92 27.06
N LEU A 158 -17.23 3.69 28.13
CA LEU A 158 -18.02 3.38 29.31
C LEU A 158 -19.48 3.15 28.94
N CYS A 159 -20.05 2.02 29.36
CA CYS A 159 -21.48 1.91 29.66
C CYS A 159 -21.62 1.02 30.91
N GLY A 160 -22.33 1.54 31.91
CA GLY A 160 -22.33 1.03 33.27
C GLY A 160 -23.31 -0.12 33.55
N SER A 161 -23.33 -0.47 34.84
CA SER A 161 -24.22 -1.42 35.56
C SER A 161 -23.97 -2.92 35.28
N ALA A 162 -23.91 -3.83 36.26
CA ALA A 162 -24.35 -3.80 37.64
C ALA A 162 -23.55 -4.79 38.52
N LEU A 163 -23.52 -4.49 39.82
CA LEU A 163 -22.98 -5.28 40.92
C LEU A 163 -23.74 -6.58 41.18
N ARG A 164 -22.99 -7.65 41.47
CA ARG A 164 -23.27 -8.85 42.34
C ARG A 164 -22.30 -9.96 41.88
N GLY A 165 -21.61 -10.75 42.69
CA GLY A 165 -21.51 -10.97 44.14
C GLY A 165 -20.45 -12.05 44.39
N ALA A 166 -20.00 -12.11 45.64
CA ALA A 166 -19.05 -13.02 46.30
C ALA A 166 -18.77 -14.43 45.70
N SER A 167 -17.52 -14.90 45.83
CA SER A 167 -17.17 -15.99 46.78
C SER A 167 -15.73 -16.50 46.62
N THR A 168 -15.06 -16.56 47.76
CA THR A 168 -13.81 -17.21 48.21
C THR A 168 -13.50 -18.61 47.66
N SER A 169 -12.21 -18.91 47.45
CA SER A 169 -11.49 -20.18 47.79
C SER A 169 -10.16 -20.24 47.00
N ARG A 170 -8.98 -19.95 47.57
CA ARG A 170 -8.07 -20.78 48.39
C ARG A 170 -7.39 -21.95 47.63
N THR A 171 -6.06 -22.01 47.82
CA THR A 171 -5.11 -23.15 47.63
C THR A 171 -4.71 -23.49 46.17
N GLY A 172 -3.45 -23.73 45.81
CA GLY A 172 -2.19 -23.84 46.58
C GLY A 172 -0.98 -23.82 45.64
N VAL A 173 0.17 -23.41 46.18
CA VAL A 173 1.49 -23.43 45.55
C VAL A 173 2.18 -24.72 45.97
N THR A 174 2.75 -25.47 45.03
CA THR A 174 3.71 -26.53 45.34
C THR A 174 4.89 -26.44 44.39
N PHE A 175 6.05 -26.09 44.96
CA PHE A 175 7.39 -26.27 44.39
C PHE A 175 7.99 -27.56 44.96
N GLN A 176 8.62 -28.38 44.12
CA GLN A 176 9.72 -29.34 44.40
C GLN A 176 10.31 -29.75 43.03
N LYS A 177 11.60 -30.01 42.79
CA LYS A 177 12.88 -29.83 43.48
C LYS A 177 13.94 -29.81 42.37
#